data_AF-A0A850AY17-F1
#
_entry.id   AF-A0A850AY17-F1
#
_cell.length_a   1.000
_cell.length_b   1.000
_cell.length_c   1.000
_cell.angle_alpha   90.00
_cell.angle_beta   90.00
_cell.angle_gamma   90.00
#
_symmetry.space_group_name_H-M   'P 1'
#
loop_
_entity.id
_entity.type
_entity.pdbx_description
1 polymer ?
#
loop_
_entity_poly.entity_id
_entity_poly.type
_entity_poly.pdbx_seq_one_letter_code
_entity_poly.pdbx_strand_id
1 'polypeptide(L)'
;GYSDTKLMEAANSVDCDGPGGLDDYFPPTERWADYGIAWHQADMVGSGTQADPYWQYPGSYAYPPAYNPVTRALAEIKRPAETALVTDGITIVGGGYFVITFGCEAAAMHTGGGNHVFLDGHAKWLARNSERYLAQTSNGAYYKRYFTFPLE
;
A
#
# COMPACT_ATOMS: atom_id res chain seq x y z
N GLY A 1 -16.09 9.16 -3.99
CA GLY A 1 -15.93 9.05 -2.53
C GLY A 1 -15.61 7.62 -2.18
N TYR A 2 -15.10 7.39 -0.98
CA TYR A 2 -14.80 6.07 -0.44
C TYR A 2 -16.04 5.14 -0.40
N SER A 3 -15.84 3.82 -0.51
CA SER A 3 -16.90 2.80 -0.45
C SER A 3 -16.36 1.47 0.07
N ASP A 4 -16.91 0.98 1.19
CA ASP A 4 -16.56 -0.35 1.73
C ASP A 4 -16.82 -1.47 0.72
N THR A 5 -17.93 -1.41 -0.02
CA THR A 5 -18.25 -2.41 -1.04
C THR A 5 -17.17 -2.48 -2.11
N LYS A 6 -16.68 -1.33 -2.59
CA LYS A 6 -15.61 -1.29 -3.60
C LYS A 6 -14.26 -1.72 -3.01
N LEU A 7 -13.97 -1.32 -1.78
CA LEU A 7 -12.77 -1.78 -1.08
C LEU A 7 -12.76 -3.31 -0.99
N MET A 8 -13.86 -3.91 -0.51
CA MET A 8 -13.98 -5.35 -0.37
C MET A 8 -14.05 -6.07 -1.72
N GLU A 9 -14.61 -5.47 -2.77
CA GLU A 9 -14.55 -6.01 -4.14
C GLU A 9 -13.09 -6.17 -4.61
N ALA A 10 -12.27 -5.14 -4.40
CA ALA A 10 -10.86 -5.17 -4.76
C ALA A 10 -10.05 -6.14 -3.89
N ALA A 11 -10.21 -6.07 -2.56
CA ALA A 11 -9.51 -6.93 -1.61
C ALA A 11 -9.79 -8.43 -1.90
N ASN A 12 -11.05 -8.79 -2.16
CA ASN A 12 -11.44 -10.17 -2.45
C ASN A 12 -11.00 -10.67 -3.84
N SER A 13 -10.39 -9.83 -4.68
CA SER A 13 -9.83 -10.25 -5.96
C SER A 13 -8.62 -11.15 -5.74
N VAL A 14 -8.49 -12.21 -6.54
CA VAL A 14 -7.28 -13.06 -6.59
C VAL A 14 -6.01 -12.30 -6.96
N ASP A 15 -6.16 -11.11 -7.54
CA ASP A 15 -5.05 -10.23 -7.88
C ASP A 15 -4.59 -9.33 -6.71
N CYS A 16 -5.32 -9.30 -5.59
CA CYS A 16 -5.04 -8.53 -4.37
C CYS A 16 -4.87 -9.50 -3.17
N ASP A 17 -5.62 -9.33 -2.07
CA ASP A 17 -5.54 -10.21 -0.89
C ASP A 17 -6.15 -11.60 -1.13
N GLY A 18 -7.10 -11.68 -2.05
CA GLY A 18 -7.88 -12.88 -2.34
C GLY A 18 -9.16 -12.99 -1.49
N PRO A 19 -10.07 -13.91 -1.86
CA PRO A 19 -11.35 -14.04 -1.18
C PRO A 19 -11.20 -14.29 0.33
N GLY A 20 -11.82 -13.43 1.15
CA GLY A 20 -11.84 -13.51 2.60
C GLY A 20 -10.65 -12.85 3.31
N GLY A 21 -9.70 -12.24 2.58
CA GLY A 21 -8.45 -11.71 3.16
C GLY A 21 -8.65 -10.62 4.22
N LEU A 22 -9.78 -9.90 4.19
CA LEU A 22 -10.11 -8.87 5.16
C LEU A 22 -11.32 -9.20 6.06
N ASP A 23 -11.91 -10.40 5.96
CA ASP A 23 -13.18 -10.72 6.64
C ASP A 23 -13.08 -10.59 8.17
N ASP A 24 -11.95 -10.96 8.76
CA ASP A 24 -11.73 -10.87 10.22
C ASP A 24 -11.65 -9.41 10.74
N TYR A 25 -11.44 -8.44 9.85
CA TYR A 25 -11.32 -7.03 10.20
C TYR A 25 -12.61 -6.24 9.98
N PHE A 26 -13.62 -6.84 9.34
CA PHE A 26 -14.89 -6.20 9.02
C PHE A 26 -16.10 -6.89 9.68
N PRO A 27 -17.13 -6.14 10.12
CA PRO A 27 -17.17 -4.68 10.19
C PRO A 27 -16.17 -4.15 11.24
N PRO A 28 -15.55 -2.99 10.99
CA PRO A 28 -14.61 -2.41 11.94
C PRO A 28 -15.30 -2.00 13.24
N THR A 29 -14.62 -2.13 14.36
CA THR A 29 -15.07 -1.59 15.65
C THR A 29 -14.88 -0.08 15.71
N GLU A 30 -13.85 0.45 15.05
CA GLU A 30 -13.58 1.88 14.94
C GLU A 30 -13.12 2.24 13.53
N ARG A 31 -13.57 3.39 13.03
CA ARG A 31 -13.15 3.95 11.75
C ARG A 31 -12.43 5.26 12.00
N TRP A 32 -11.17 5.33 11.57
CA TRP A 32 -10.28 6.46 11.84
C TRP A 32 -10.07 7.32 10.60
N ALA A 33 -9.95 6.70 9.42
CA ALA A 33 -9.84 7.40 8.15
C ALA A 33 -10.36 6.57 6.98
N ASP A 34 -10.92 7.26 5.98
CA ASP A 34 -11.30 6.69 4.68
C ASP A 34 -10.15 6.81 3.65
N TYR A 35 -8.92 6.64 4.13
CA TYR A 35 -7.70 6.52 3.33
C TYR A 35 -6.71 5.58 4.03
N GLY A 36 -5.82 5.01 3.23
CA GLY A 36 -4.67 4.24 3.70
C GLY A 36 -3.43 5.11 3.74
N ILE A 37 -2.60 5.01 4.77
CA ILE A 37 -1.28 5.64 4.83
C ILE A 37 -0.19 4.56 4.91
N ALA A 38 0.94 4.80 4.23
CA ALA A 38 2.02 3.83 4.13
C ALA A 38 2.50 3.34 5.50
N TRP A 39 2.71 2.03 5.62
CA TRP A 39 3.23 1.37 6.81
C TRP A 39 4.74 1.55 6.96
N HIS A 40 5.24 1.52 8.19
CA HIS A 40 6.67 1.37 8.41
C HIS A 40 7.14 -0.02 8.00
N GLN A 41 8.33 -0.12 7.41
CA GLN A 41 8.89 -1.41 7.01
C GLN A 41 10.41 -1.41 7.10
N ALA A 42 10.94 -2.26 7.99
CA ALA A 42 12.37 -2.38 8.23
C ALA A 42 13.10 -3.04 7.04
N ASP A 43 12.51 -4.10 6.51
CA ASP A 43 13.14 -4.98 5.52
C ASP A 43 12.43 -4.92 4.16
N MET A 44 13.19 -5.07 3.09
CA MET A 44 12.64 -5.28 1.75
C MET A 44 12.01 -6.68 1.68
N VAL A 45 10.80 -6.76 1.10
CA VAL A 45 10.05 -8.02 0.94
C VAL A 45 9.96 -8.40 -0.54
N GLY A 46 9.76 -9.69 -0.82
CA GLY A 46 9.71 -10.27 -2.16
C GLY A 46 11.04 -10.90 -2.59
N SER A 47 11.06 -11.53 -3.75
CA SER A 47 12.24 -12.20 -4.33
C SER A 47 12.81 -11.50 -5.57
N GLY A 48 12.17 -10.43 -6.03
CA GLY A 48 12.61 -9.66 -7.19
C GLY A 48 12.25 -10.28 -8.54
N THR A 49 11.40 -11.31 -8.56
CA THR A 49 10.86 -11.87 -9.80
C THR A 49 9.64 -11.07 -10.25
N GLN A 50 9.19 -11.23 -11.50
CA GLN A 50 7.98 -10.54 -11.96
C GLN A 50 6.72 -10.97 -11.20
N ALA A 51 6.65 -12.25 -10.79
CA ALA A 51 5.55 -12.80 -10.02
C ALA A 51 5.59 -12.39 -8.53
N ASP A 52 6.80 -12.17 -8.00
CA ASP A 52 7.06 -11.78 -6.62
C ASP A 52 8.08 -10.61 -6.58
N PRO A 53 7.66 -9.41 -7.00
CA PRO A 53 8.53 -8.24 -7.11
C PRO A 53 8.88 -7.70 -5.73
N TYR A 54 10.05 -7.06 -5.63
CA TYR A 54 10.48 -6.41 -4.41
C TYR A 54 9.60 -5.20 -4.05
N TRP A 55 9.35 -5.03 -2.75
CA TRP A 55 8.65 -3.86 -2.20
C TRP A 55 9.11 -3.50 -0.79
N GLN A 56 9.01 -2.21 -0.47
CA GLN A 56 9.33 -1.67 0.84
C GLN A 56 8.69 -0.28 1.03
N TYR A 57 7.77 -0.17 1.97
CA TYR A 57 7.00 1.06 2.19
C TYR A 57 7.81 2.17 2.91
N PRO A 58 7.55 3.45 2.59
CA PRO A 58 8.23 4.61 3.18
C PRO A 58 7.66 5.06 4.54
N GLY A 59 6.73 4.31 5.13
CA GLY A 59 5.96 4.80 6.27
C GLY A 59 6.81 5.10 7.50
N SER A 60 6.29 5.99 8.33
CA SER A 60 6.85 6.29 9.64
C SER A 60 6.17 5.50 10.73
N TYR A 61 6.84 5.37 11.85
CA TYR A 61 6.31 4.70 13.01
C TYR A 61 5.03 5.34 13.57
N ALA A 62 3.96 4.55 13.71
CA ALA A 62 2.73 4.87 14.43
C ALA A 62 2.28 3.73 15.39
N TYR A 63 3.11 2.68 15.55
CA TYR A 63 2.79 1.47 16.32
C TYR A 63 3.41 1.48 17.72
N PRO A 64 3.31 0.41 18.53
CA PRO A 64 4.07 0.26 19.79
C PRO A 64 5.54 -0.17 19.56
N PRO A 65 6.47 0.11 20.49
CA PRO A 65 7.91 -0.11 20.26
C PRO A 65 8.32 -1.58 20.08
N ALA A 66 7.45 -2.52 20.46
CA ALA A 66 7.69 -3.95 20.41
C ALA A 66 7.82 -4.53 18.98
N TYR A 67 7.51 -3.75 17.94
CA TYR A 67 7.50 -4.19 16.53
C TYR A 67 8.74 -3.78 15.72
N ASN A 68 9.89 -3.54 16.38
CA ASN A 68 11.13 -3.06 15.74
C ASN A 68 10.88 -1.88 14.79
N PRO A 69 10.38 -0.76 15.34
CA PRO A 69 9.91 0.33 14.51
C PRO A 69 11.03 1.02 13.77
N VAL A 70 10.71 1.49 12.56
CA VAL A 70 11.64 2.27 11.74
C VAL A 70 10.90 3.48 11.20
N THR A 71 11.51 4.65 11.32
CA THR A 71 11.05 5.86 10.64
C THR A 71 11.99 6.12 9.48
N ARG A 72 11.43 6.24 8.26
CA ARG A 72 12.19 6.63 7.08
C ARG A 72 12.22 8.15 6.96
N ALA A 73 13.41 8.70 6.76
CA ALA A 73 13.59 10.09 6.40
C ALA A 73 13.42 10.27 4.89
N LEU A 74 12.88 11.42 4.47
CA LEU A 74 12.72 11.74 3.05
C LEU A 74 14.04 11.67 2.26
N ALA A 75 15.18 11.93 2.92
CA ALA A 75 16.52 11.83 2.33
C ALA A 75 16.94 10.39 1.98
N GLU A 76 16.33 9.36 2.56
CA GLU A 76 16.57 7.95 2.22
C GLU A 76 15.83 7.53 0.94
N ILE A 77 14.93 8.38 0.44
CA ILE A 77 13.96 8.03 -0.59
C ILE A 77 14.41 8.58 -1.92
N LYS A 78 14.74 7.66 -2.83
CA LYS A 78 15.36 7.99 -4.12
C LYS A 78 14.38 8.55 -5.14
N ARG A 79 13.10 8.15 -5.04
CA ARG A 79 12.05 8.52 -6.00
C ARG A 79 10.79 9.05 -5.31
N PRO A 80 10.85 10.22 -4.65
CA PRO A 80 9.71 10.76 -3.91
C PRO A 80 8.44 10.91 -4.75
N ALA A 81 8.56 11.30 -6.02
CA ALA A 81 7.47 11.46 -6.99
C ALA A 81 6.82 10.14 -7.44
N GLU A 82 7.41 9.00 -7.09
CA GLU A 82 6.90 7.68 -7.43
C GLU A 82 6.80 6.78 -6.19
N THR A 83 6.91 7.31 -4.99
CA THR A 83 6.76 6.51 -3.78
C THR A 83 5.47 6.92 -3.08
N ALA A 84 4.47 6.04 -3.09
CA ALA A 84 3.15 6.31 -2.54
C ALA A 84 3.23 6.47 -1.01
N LEU A 85 2.50 7.47 -0.51
CA LEU A 85 2.33 7.75 0.91
C LEU A 85 0.88 7.54 1.36
N VAL A 86 -0.09 7.99 0.56
CA VAL A 86 -1.52 7.86 0.86
C VAL A 86 -2.24 7.24 -0.34
N THR A 87 -3.19 6.34 -0.10
CA THR A 87 -4.03 5.73 -1.15
C THR A 87 -5.50 5.75 -0.77
N ASP A 88 -6.38 5.53 -1.75
CA ASP A 88 -7.79 5.20 -1.52
C ASP A 88 -7.94 3.80 -0.87
N GLY A 89 -7.55 3.72 0.39
CA GLY A 89 -7.75 2.60 1.29
C GLY A 89 -8.59 3.01 2.51
N ILE A 90 -8.34 2.40 3.65
CA ILE A 90 -9.02 2.70 4.91
C ILE A 90 -8.06 2.49 6.08
N THR A 91 -8.24 3.26 7.15
CA THR A 91 -7.59 3.07 8.45
C THR A 91 -8.66 2.79 9.52
N ILE A 92 -8.59 1.62 10.14
CA ILE A 92 -9.61 1.11 11.09
C ILE A 92 -8.99 0.40 12.29
N VAL A 93 -9.83 0.15 13.30
CA VAL A 93 -9.65 -0.96 14.24
C VAL A 93 -10.67 -2.05 13.88
N GLY A 94 -10.18 -3.27 13.65
CA GLY A 94 -10.97 -4.43 13.25
C GLY A 94 -10.28 -5.72 13.71
N GLY A 95 -11.04 -6.75 14.09
CA GLY A 95 -10.48 -8.00 14.62
C GLY A 95 -9.60 -7.85 15.88
N GLY A 96 -9.68 -6.70 16.56
CA GLY A 96 -8.79 -6.35 17.69
C GLY A 96 -7.44 -5.72 17.30
N TYR A 97 -7.23 -5.40 16.02
CA TYR A 97 -5.98 -4.84 15.48
C TYR A 97 -6.22 -3.49 14.80
N PHE A 98 -5.17 -2.67 14.73
CA PHE A 98 -5.13 -1.51 13.84
C PHE A 98 -4.79 -1.99 12.43
N VAL A 99 -5.66 -1.71 11.47
CA VAL A 99 -5.57 -2.18 10.08
C VAL A 99 -5.59 -0.98 9.14
N ILE A 100 -4.66 -0.98 8.20
CA ILE A 100 -4.54 0.02 7.13
C ILE A 100 -4.44 -0.72 5.80
N THR A 101 -5.40 -0.54 4.91
CA THR A 101 -5.29 -1.04 3.53
C THR A 101 -4.50 -0.04 2.69
N PHE A 102 -3.58 -0.52 1.86
CA PHE A 102 -2.65 0.36 1.15
C PHE A 102 -2.09 -0.30 -0.10
N GLY A 103 -2.71 -0.01 -1.25
CA GLY A 103 -2.27 -0.52 -2.54
C GLY A 103 -3.41 -1.09 -3.37
N CYS A 104 -3.42 -2.42 -3.51
CA CYS A 104 -4.32 -3.12 -4.43
C CYS A 104 -5.81 -2.97 -4.09
N GLU A 105 -6.17 -2.70 -2.83
CA GLU A 105 -7.55 -2.50 -2.37
C GLU A 105 -8.20 -1.25 -3.00
N ALA A 106 -7.38 -0.36 -3.58
CA ALA A 106 -7.85 0.79 -4.33
C ALA A 106 -8.31 0.44 -5.76
N ALA A 107 -8.11 -0.80 -6.24
CA ALA A 107 -8.27 -1.18 -7.65
C ALA A 107 -9.71 -1.06 -8.19
N ALA A 108 -10.72 -1.25 -7.34
CA ALA A 108 -12.14 -1.09 -7.72
C ALA A 108 -12.69 0.30 -7.35
N MET A 109 -11.88 1.14 -6.71
CA MET A 109 -12.27 2.51 -6.38
C MET A 109 -12.50 3.32 -7.65
N HIS A 110 -13.23 4.43 -7.50
CA HIS A 110 -13.56 5.35 -8.60
C HIS A 110 -14.02 4.63 -9.88
N THR A 111 -13.33 4.85 -11.00
CA THR A 111 -13.56 4.25 -12.32
C THR A 111 -12.57 3.11 -12.58
N GLY A 112 -12.47 2.16 -11.63
CA GLY A 112 -11.58 1.01 -11.72
C GLY A 112 -10.12 1.38 -11.45
N GLY A 113 -9.87 2.13 -10.38
CA GLY A 113 -8.54 2.52 -9.91
C GLY A 113 -8.60 3.56 -8.78
N GLY A 114 -7.49 3.79 -8.11
CA GLY A 114 -7.40 4.66 -6.94
C GLY A 114 -6.51 5.88 -7.12
N ASN A 115 -6.79 6.93 -6.37
CA ASN A 115 -5.89 8.05 -6.15
C ASN A 115 -4.75 7.63 -5.22
N HIS A 116 -3.56 8.05 -5.58
CA HIS A 116 -2.33 7.82 -4.82
C HIS A 116 -1.65 9.18 -4.66
N VAL A 117 -1.34 9.55 -3.43
CA VAL A 117 -0.52 10.71 -3.10
C VAL A 117 0.89 10.23 -2.85
N PHE A 118 1.86 10.83 -3.51
CA PHE A 118 3.28 10.51 -3.38
C PHE A 118 3.95 11.42 -2.35
N LEU A 119 5.16 11.03 -1.92
CA LEU A 119 5.88 11.73 -0.86
C LEU A 119 6.27 13.18 -1.17
N ASP A 120 6.33 13.55 -2.45
CA ASP A 120 6.56 14.94 -2.87
C ASP A 120 5.26 15.76 -2.95
N GLY A 121 4.12 15.18 -2.60
CA GLY A 121 2.80 15.81 -2.58
C GLY A 121 2.03 15.71 -3.90
N HIS A 122 2.61 15.17 -4.97
CA HIS A 122 1.83 14.91 -6.19
C HIS A 122 0.75 13.86 -5.92
N ALA A 123 -0.39 14.00 -6.60
CA ALA A 123 -1.46 13.02 -6.60
C ALA A 123 -1.70 12.50 -8.01
N LYS A 124 -1.90 11.20 -8.16
CA LYS A 124 -2.20 10.56 -9.43
C LYS A 124 -3.26 9.49 -9.25
N TRP A 125 -4.19 9.45 -10.18
CA TRP A 125 -5.07 8.29 -10.33
C TRP A 125 -4.32 7.16 -11.05
N LEU A 126 -4.28 5.99 -10.43
CA LEU A 126 -3.69 4.78 -10.99
C LEU A 126 -4.81 3.78 -11.30
N ALA A 127 -4.89 3.35 -12.55
CA ALA A 127 -5.88 2.38 -12.99
C ALA A 127 -5.57 0.99 -12.44
N ARG A 128 -6.63 0.24 -12.09
CA ARG A 128 -6.60 -1.16 -11.65
C ARG A 128 -5.71 -1.33 -10.42
N ASN A 129 -5.19 -2.54 -10.22
CA ASN A 129 -4.25 -2.84 -9.15
C ASN A 129 -2.92 -2.09 -9.35
N SER A 130 -2.68 -1.10 -8.50
CA SER A 130 -1.48 -0.26 -8.53
C SER A 130 -0.20 -1.03 -8.21
N GLU A 131 -0.28 -2.19 -7.54
CA GLU A 131 0.88 -3.03 -7.22
C GLU A 131 1.42 -3.80 -8.43
N ARG A 132 0.68 -3.83 -9.54
CA ARG A 132 1.11 -4.45 -10.81
C ARG A 132 1.89 -3.52 -11.73
N TYR A 133 2.09 -2.26 -11.32
CA TYR A 133 2.98 -1.34 -12.01
C TYR A 133 4.41 -1.64 -11.60
N LEU A 134 5.12 -2.40 -12.42
CA LEU A 134 6.47 -2.83 -12.10
C LEU A 134 7.53 -1.91 -12.71
N ALA A 135 8.65 -1.79 -12.02
CA ALA A 135 9.90 -1.27 -12.55
C ALA A 135 10.92 -2.40 -12.57
N GLN A 136 11.74 -2.47 -13.61
CA GLN A 136 12.85 -3.41 -13.70
C GLN A 136 14.16 -2.64 -13.63
N THR A 137 15.06 -3.05 -12.74
CA THR A 137 16.40 -2.47 -12.59
C THR A 137 17.36 -3.05 -13.61
N SER A 138 18.54 -2.45 -13.77
CA SER A 138 19.54 -2.90 -14.76
C SER A 138 20.07 -4.32 -14.51
N ASN A 139 19.98 -4.81 -13.27
CA ASN A 139 20.34 -6.18 -12.88
C ASN A 139 19.20 -7.19 -13.13
N GLY A 140 18.06 -6.76 -13.68
CA GLY A 140 16.94 -7.62 -14.06
C GLY A 140 15.88 -7.87 -12.98
N ALA A 141 16.07 -7.38 -11.75
CA ALA A 141 15.10 -7.53 -10.67
C ALA A 141 13.86 -6.62 -10.88
N TYR A 142 12.70 -7.12 -10.47
CA TYR A 142 11.42 -6.39 -10.52
C TYR A 142 11.07 -5.81 -9.17
N TYR A 143 10.54 -4.59 -9.17
CA TYR A 143 10.06 -3.87 -8.01
C TYR A 143 8.64 -3.34 -8.26
N LYS A 144 7.82 -3.28 -7.21
CA LYS A 144 6.55 -2.54 -7.26
C LYS A 144 6.88 -1.04 -7.36
N ARG A 145 6.68 -0.42 -8.53
CA ARG A 145 7.16 0.93 -8.85
C ARG A 145 6.75 1.96 -7.80
N TYR A 146 5.50 1.89 -7.36
CA TYR A 146 4.92 2.88 -6.46
C TYR A 146 5.07 2.57 -4.96
N PHE A 147 5.64 1.41 -4.63
CA PHE A 147 5.58 0.80 -3.31
C PHE A 147 6.98 0.37 -2.83
N THR A 148 8.02 0.98 -3.38
CA THR A 148 9.43 0.69 -3.07
C THR A 148 10.20 1.99 -2.97
N PHE A 149 10.49 2.44 -1.74
CA PHE A 149 11.29 3.66 -1.53
C PHE A 149 12.79 3.54 -1.88
N PRO A 150 13.49 2.39 -1.71
CA PRO A 150 14.94 2.33 -1.96
C PRO A 150 15.30 2.09 -3.44
N LEU A 151 14.30 2.05 -4.33
CA LEU A 151 14.51 1.82 -5.76
C LEU A 151 15.37 2.94 -6.36
N GLU A 152 16.54 2.53 -6.87
CA GLU A 152 17.60 3.30 -7.58
C GLU A 152 17.56 4.83 -7.46
#